data_AF-A0A7V8W3K0-F1
#
_entry.id   AF-A0A7V8W3K0-F1
#
_cell.length_a   1.000
_cell.length_b   1.000
_cell.length_c   1.000
_cell.angle_alpha   90.00
_cell.angle_beta   90.00
_cell.angle_gamma   90.00
#
_symmetry.space_group_name_H-M   'P 1'
#
loop_
_entity.id
_entity.type
_entity.pdbx_description
1 polymer ?
#
loop_
_entity_poly.entity_id
_entity_poly.type
_entity_poly.pdbx_seq_one_letter_code
_entity_poly.pdbx_strand_id
1 'polypeptide(L)'
;MQKSKKLHDFIKPMLAKETAEPFDDKQWLYEIKWDGYRAISEVEDGTVKLYSRNGLSFENTYPVVVNELNKIKADTVLDGEIVVLNDEGQPEFQLLQHYENNTHRPLQYYVFDLLALNGKNTYGLPLLERKKLLEKLIKKNFKDNDVIKYSDHIFENGKAFFKVSKEKNLEGIMAKKTDGLYYQGRRTNEWLKIKNNKTQEAIITGYTEPAGSRKYFGALVLGIINQDKLIYIGHTGSGFNQQSLKEMWELLQPLVQKNSPFREKIKTNMPVTWVKPKLICEIKFTEVTNDGRLRHPIFLHLRNDKFLKEVTMANTKTVKKSDVKKTGKEEKVNETDKIFSFGKNKVKVSNLNKLYFPDDEITKGDVVKYYMEMGDYILPYLKGRPESLMRTPGGIDQKGFFHKDAGEDAPAFVKSKKLFSESVKKNIDYIICDNQPTLTYMNNLGCIEINPWHSTIGSLDTPDYLIIDIDPSEHNTFEQVIEAANVVKSILDKA
;
A
#
# COMPACT_ATOMS: atom_id res chain seq x y z
N MET A 1 -22.12 14.06 -21.88
CA MET A 1 -20.67 13.82 -21.97
C MET A 1 -20.23 13.83 -23.43
N GLN A 2 -19.54 14.89 -23.88
CA GLN A 2 -18.79 14.82 -25.13
C GLN A 2 -17.69 13.76 -24.94
N LYS A 3 -17.66 12.73 -25.79
CA LYS A 3 -16.61 11.70 -25.75
C LYS A 3 -15.27 12.38 -26.06
N SER A 4 -14.29 12.23 -25.18
CA SER A 4 -12.93 12.72 -25.42
C SER A 4 -12.40 12.11 -26.72
N LYS A 5 -11.91 12.96 -27.63
CA LYS A 5 -11.35 12.53 -28.90
C LYS A 5 -9.96 11.94 -28.63
N LYS A 6 -9.71 10.73 -29.12
CA LYS A 6 -8.39 10.11 -29.07
C LYS A 6 -7.53 10.62 -30.22
N LEU A 7 -6.33 11.08 -29.93
CA LEU A 7 -5.34 11.51 -30.91
C LEU A 7 -4.74 10.30 -31.64
N HIS A 8 -4.48 10.46 -32.94
CA HIS A 8 -3.85 9.42 -33.76
C HIS A 8 -2.34 9.37 -33.53
N ASP A 9 -1.69 10.54 -33.48
CA ASP A 9 -0.29 10.71 -33.14
C ASP A 9 -0.16 11.49 -31.83
N PHE A 10 0.58 10.93 -30.87
CA PHE A 10 0.82 11.56 -29.56
C PHE A 10 2.13 11.04 -28.95
N ILE A 11 2.75 11.86 -28.11
CA ILE A 11 3.99 11.52 -27.40
C ILE A 11 3.66 10.59 -26.24
N LYS A 12 4.29 9.41 -26.24
CA LYS A 12 4.13 8.44 -25.14
C LYS A 12 5.03 8.82 -23.96
N PRO A 13 4.51 9.13 -22.77
CA PRO A 13 5.36 9.55 -21.67
C PRO A 13 6.30 8.43 -21.18
N MET A 14 7.46 8.80 -20.66
CA MET A 14 8.40 7.88 -20.00
C MET A 14 7.83 7.34 -18.68
N LEU A 15 7.99 6.06 -18.39
CA LEU A 15 7.37 5.40 -17.22
C LEU A 15 8.39 5.12 -16.11
N ALA A 16 7.95 5.22 -14.86
CA ALA A 16 8.77 4.91 -13.69
C ALA A 16 8.63 3.46 -13.23
N LYS A 17 9.70 2.86 -12.73
CA LYS A 17 9.67 1.55 -12.06
C LYS A 17 9.32 1.69 -10.58
N GLU A 18 8.63 0.71 -10.03
CA GLU A 18 8.31 0.70 -8.61
C GLU A 18 9.51 0.23 -7.79
N THR A 19 9.78 0.92 -6.68
CA THR A 19 10.72 0.47 -5.65
C THR A 19 10.05 0.52 -4.27
N ALA A 20 10.40 -0.43 -3.41
CA ALA A 20 9.73 -0.62 -2.13
C ALA A 20 10.18 0.38 -1.07
N GLU A 21 11.49 0.66 -1.01
CA GLU A 21 12.07 1.49 0.05
C GLU A 21 12.63 2.80 -0.50
N PRO A 22 12.49 3.91 0.26
CA PRO A 22 13.19 5.15 -0.03
C PRO A 22 14.70 4.97 0.20
N PHE A 23 15.49 5.76 -0.51
CA PHE A 23 16.95 5.74 -0.41
C PHE A 23 17.51 7.15 -0.51
N ASP A 24 18.76 7.30 -0.07
CA ASP A 24 19.53 8.52 -0.25
C ASP A 24 20.65 8.25 -1.26
N ASP A 25 20.84 9.16 -2.22
CA ASP A 25 21.87 9.01 -3.26
C ASP A 25 22.10 10.34 -4.01
N LYS A 26 23.37 10.74 -4.13
CA LYS A 26 23.81 11.98 -4.80
C LYS A 26 23.57 12.01 -6.31
N GLN A 27 23.46 10.84 -6.94
CA GLN A 27 23.16 10.73 -8.38
C GLN A 27 21.66 10.86 -8.68
N TRP A 28 20.84 11.13 -7.66
CA TRP A 28 19.40 11.18 -7.77
C TRP A 28 18.85 12.51 -7.27
N LEU A 29 17.80 12.95 -7.97
CA LEU A 29 16.90 13.97 -7.47
C LEU A 29 15.57 13.34 -7.08
N TYR A 30 14.87 13.97 -6.14
CA TYR A 30 13.61 13.50 -5.62
C TYR A 30 12.54 14.57 -5.77
N GLU A 31 11.38 14.20 -6.31
CA GLU A 31 10.23 15.06 -6.56
C GLU A 31 8.98 14.50 -5.87
N ILE A 32 7.99 15.34 -5.61
CA ILE A 32 6.68 14.88 -5.14
C ILE A 32 6.09 13.94 -6.20
N LYS A 33 5.55 12.80 -5.76
CA LYS A 33 4.68 12.02 -6.61
C LYS A 33 3.27 12.61 -6.53
N TRP A 34 2.93 13.42 -7.53
CA TRP A 34 1.60 14.03 -7.65
C TRP A 34 0.55 12.96 -7.96
N ASP A 35 -0.60 13.05 -7.28
CA ASP A 35 -1.75 12.17 -7.47
C ASP A 35 -2.76 12.85 -8.41
N GLY A 36 -2.66 12.55 -9.70
CA GLY A 36 -3.39 13.28 -10.73
C GLY A 36 -3.50 12.53 -12.05
N TYR A 37 -3.84 13.28 -13.10
CA TYR A 37 -3.76 12.79 -14.47
C TYR A 37 -2.49 13.29 -15.14
N ARG A 38 -1.62 12.36 -15.48
CA ARG A 38 -0.47 12.66 -16.33
C ARG A 38 -0.91 13.24 -17.67
N ALA A 39 -0.37 14.40 -18.00
CA ALA A 39 -0.66 15.13 -19.22
C ALA A 39 0.63 15.49 -19.94
N ILE A 40 0.58 15.45 -21.27
CA ILE A 40 1.56 16.07 -22.15
C ILE A 40 0.90 17.29 -22.77
N SER A 41 1.62 18.41 -22.79
CA SER A 41 1.23 19.58 -23.55
C SER A 41 2.21 19.84 -24.68
N GLU A 42 1.69 20.02 -25.89
CA GLU A 42 2.44 20.52 -27.04
C GLU A 42 1.94 21.94 -27.34
N VAL A 43 2.85 22.90 -27.33
CA VAL A 43 2.62 24.27 -27.80
C VAL A 43 3.43 24.45 -29.06
N GLU A 44 2.78 24.71 -30.18
CA GLU A 44 3.40 24.90 -31.49
C GLU A 44 2.67 26.02 -32.22
N ASP A 45 3.38 27.07 -32.64
CA ASP A 45 2.81 28.22 -33.35
C ASP A 45 1.56 28.83 -32.68
N GLY A 46 1.56 28.90 -31.34
CA GLY A 46 0.42 29.41 -30.56
C GLY A 46 -0.81 28.52 -30.58
N THR A 47 -0.66 27.24 -30.93
CA THR A 47 -1.69 26.20 -30.80
C THR A 47 -1.29 25.24 -29.68
N VAL A 48 -2.23 24.94 -28.78
CA VAL A 48 -2.01 24.03 -27.66
C VAL A 48 -2.76 22.72 -27.87
N LYS A 49 -2.04 21.60 -27.80
CA LYS A 49 -2.61 20.27 -27.60
C LYS A 49 -2.33 19.85 -26.17
N LEU A 50 -3.34 19.38 -25.46
CA LEU A 50 -3.21 18.83 -24.12
C LEU A 50 -3.85 17.45 -24.10
N TYR A 51 -3.11 16.43 -23.69
CA TYR A 51 -3.62 15.06 -23.74
C TYR A 51 -3.03 14.16 -22.67
N SER A 52 -3.80 13.13 -22.32
CA SER A 52 -3.43 12.15 -21.32
C SER A 52 -2.28 11.26 -21.80
N ARG A 53 -1.69 10.51 -20.87
CA ARG A 53 -0.73 9.43 -21.17
C ARG A 53 -1.11 8.50 -22.34
N ASN A 54 -2.41 8.29 -22.59
CA ASN A 54 -2.93 7.38 -23.61
C ASN A 54 -3.51 8.11 -24.84
N GLY A 55 -3.22 9.40 -24.98
CA GLY A 55 -3.62 10.22 -26.12
C GLY A 55 -5.09 10.64 -26.10
N LEU A 56 -5.74 10.64 -24.94
CA LEU A 56 -7.09 11.22 -24.81
C LEU A 56 -6.94 12.73 -24.71
N SER A 57 -7.60 13.48 -25.59
CA SER A 57 -7.58 14.94 -25.51
C SER A 57 -8.21 15.42 -24.21
N PHE A 58 -7.52 16.35 -23.58
CA PHE A 58 -7.86 17.05 -22.35
C PHE A 58 -8.19 18.53 -22.60
N GLU A 59 -8.16 18.99 -23.86
CA GLU A 59 -8.33 20.40 -24.21
C GLU A 59 -9.65 20.98 -23.70
N ASN A 60 -10.76 20.27 -23.94
CA ASN A 60 -12.08 20.69 -23.49
C ASN A 60 -12.34 20.36 -22.02
N THR A 61 -11.59 19.42 -21.45
CA THR A 61 -11.75 18.99 -20.05
C THR A 61 -11.08 19.96 -19.10
N TYR A 62 -9.91 20.50 -19.49
CA TYR A 62 -9.10 21.40 -18.68
C TYR A 62 -8.76 22.69 -19.45
N PRO A 63 -9.77 23.48 -19.88
CA PRO A 63 -9.55 24.68 -20.69
C PRO A 63 -8.71 25.73 -19.97
N VAL A 64 -8.76 25.78 -18.63
CA VAL A 64 -7.92 26.67 -17.81
C VAL A 64 -6.43 26.40 -18.03
N VAL A 65 -6.02 25.13 -18.11
CA VAL A 65 -4.62 24.74 -18.39
C VAL A 65 -4.22 25.12 -19.82
N VAL A 66 -5.10 24.84 -20.79
CA VAL A 66 -4.86 25.19 -22.21
C VAL A 66 -4.67 26.69 -22.39
N ASN A 67 -5.53 27.51 -21.78
CA ASN A 67 -5.49 28.96 -21.88
C ASN A 67 -4.19 29.55 -21.32
N GLU A 68 -3.67 29.00 -20.22
CA GLU A 68 -2.39 29.43 -19.66
C GLU A 68 -1.20 28.97 -20.51
N LEU A 69 -1.21 27.73 -20.99
CA LEU A 69 -0.17 27.22 -21.89
C LEU A 69 -0.08 28.03 -23.20
N ASN A 70 -1.21 28.54 -23.69
CA ASN A 70 -1.25 29.35 -24.91
C ASN A 70 -0.50 30.69 -24.79
N LYS A 71 -0.17 31.12 -23.57
CA LYS A 71 0.60 32.34 -23.33
C LYS A 71 2.11 32.15 -23.53
N ILE A 72 2.58 30.90 -23.64
CA ILE A 72 4.00 30.59 -23.87
C ILE A 72 4.39 31.05 -25.28
N LYS A 73 5.34 31.98 -25.37
CA LYS A 73 5.90 32.47 -26.64
C LYS A 73 7.10 31.65 -27.11
N ALA A 74 6.94 30.33 -27.15
CA ALA A 74 7.97 29.38 -27.56
C ALA A 74 7.31 28.03 -27.88
N ASP A 75 7.80 27.35 -28.91
CA ASP A 75 7.36 25.99 -29.19
C ASP A 75 7.90 25.08 -28.10
N THR A 76 7.02 24.35 -27.40
CA THR A 76 7.42 23.55 -26.25
C THR A 76 6.62 22.26 -26.17
N VAL A 77 7.29 21.23 -25.66
CA VAL A 77 6.60 20.01 -25.24
C VAL A 77 6.92 19.78 -23.77
N LEU A 78 5.89 19.69 -22.94
CA LEU A 78 6.00 19.57 -21.49
C LEU A 78 5.37 18.26 -21.01
N ASP A 79 5.98 17.63 -20.01
CA ASP A 79 5.46 16.44 -19.32
C ASP A 79 5.18 16.80 -17.86
N GLY A 80 3.96 16.56 -17.40
CA GLY A 80 3.50 16.97 -16.08
C GLY A 80 2.30 16.18 -15.57
N GLU A 81 1.82 16.59 -14.41
CA GLU A 81 0.64 16.02 -13.76
C GLU A 81 -0.41 17.10 -13.52
N ILE A 82 -1.65 16.85 -13.94
CA ILE A 82 -2.80 17.71 -13.62
C ILE A 82 -3.40 17.23 -12.30
N VAL A 83 -3.55 18.14 -11.33
CA VAL A 83 -4.13 17.87 -10.01
C VAL A 83 -5.20 18.90 -9.66
N VAL A 84 -6.13 18.54 -8.77
CA VAL A 84 -7.08 19.46 -8.15
C VAL A 84 -6.76 19.53 -6.67
N LEU A 85 -6.73 20.74 -6.11
CA LEU A 85 -6.50 20.96 -4.69
C LEU A 85 -7.81 21.02 -3.91
N ASN A 86 -7.79 20.47 -2.70
CA ASN A 86 -8.86 20.62 -1.71
C ASN A 86 -8.73 21.97 -0.95
N ASP A 87 -9.62 22.19 0.02
CA ASP A 87 -9.69 23.46 0.78
C ASP A 87 -8.45 23.68 1.69
N GLU A 88 -7.66 22.62 1.94
CA GLU A 88 -6.40 22.66 2.68
C GLU A 88 -5.19 22.85 1.75
N GLY A 89 -5.42 23.00 0.44
CA GLY A 89 -4.38 23.14 -0.58
C GLY A 89 -3.66 21.83 -0.92
N GLN A 90 -4.22 20.67 -0.55
CA GLN A 90 -3.63 19.36 -0.83
C GLN A 90 -4.23 18.74 -2.11
N PRO A 91 -3.44 18.02 -2.93
CA PRO A 91 -3.96 17.30 -4.08
C PRO A 91 -4.97 16.22 -3.66
N GLU A 92 -6.14 16.22 -4.29
CA GLU A 92 -7.18 15.22 -4.03
C GLU A 92 -7.74 14.68 -5.36
N PHE A 93 -7.37 13.44 -5.69
CA PHE A 93 -7.70 12.83 -6.97
C PHE A 93 -9.21 12.65 -7.20
N GLN A 94 -10.00 12.45 -6.14
CA GLN A 94 -11.46 12.34 -6.23
C GLN A 94 -12.10 13.59 -6.84
N LEU A 95 -11.60 14.77 -6.47
CA LEU A 95 -12.09 16.05 -7.01
C LEU A 95 -11.76 16.18 -8.50
N LEU A 96 -10.64 15.59 -8.95
CA LEU A 96 -10.23 15.58 -10.35
C LEU A 96 -11.07 14.62 -11.21
N GLN A 97 -11.59 13.51 -10.65
CA GLN A 97 -12.42 12.55 -11.40
C GLN A 97 -13.73 13.16 -11.91
N HIS A 98 -14.26 14.11 -11.14
CA HIS A 98 -15.51 14.82 -11.40
C HIS A 98 -15.24 16.33 -11.51
N TYR A 99 -14.13 16.70 -12.16
CA TYR A 99 -13.72 18.10 -12.22
C TYR A 99 -14.78 19.01 -12.84
N GLU A 100 -15.63 18.50 -13.74
CA GLU A 100 -16.79 19.22 -14.28
C GLU A 100 -17.75 19.75 -13.21
N ASN A 101 -17.83 19.07 -12.05
CA ASN A 101 -18.63 19.47 -10.89
C ASN A 101 -17.81 20.25 -9.85
N ASN A 102 -16.49 20.37 -10.05
CA ASN A 102 -15.53 20.97 -9.13
C ASN A 102 -14.72 22.10 -9.79
N THR A 103 -15.25 22.73 -10.84
CA THR A 103 -14.55 23.77 -11.62
C THR A 103 -14.20 25.03 -10.83
N HIS A 104 -14.84 25.23 -9.68
CA HIS A 104 -14.52 26.30 -8.74
C HIS A 104 -13.26 26.02 -7.90
N ARG A 105 -12.73 24.79 -7.91
CA ARG A 105 -11.55 24.40 -7.13
C ARG A 105 -10.26 24.68 -7.91
N PRO A 106 -9.13 24.97 -7.22
CA PRO A 106 -7.87 25.19 -7.89
C PRO A 106 -7.40 23.95 -8.67
N LEU A 107 -7.26 24.11 -9.98
CA LEU A 107 -6.69 23.12 -10.90
C LEU A 107 -5.26 23.53 -11.24
N GLN A 108 -4.30 22.62 -11.08
CA GLN A 108 -2.89 22.89 -11.31
C GLN A 108 -2.28 21.84 -12.24
N TYR A 109 -1.36 22.28 -13.09
CA TYR A 109 -0.52 21.45 -13.93
C TYR A 109 0.93 21.58 -13.46
N TYR A 110 1.38 20.58 -12.70
CA TYR A 110 2.75 20.48 -12.20
C TYR A 110 3.65 19.88 -13.27
N VAL A 111 4.45 20.72 -13.91
CA VAL A 111 5.35 20.34 -14.99
C VAL A 111 6.69 19.89 -14.41
N PHE A 112 7.10 18.65 -14.73
CA PHE A 112 8.30 18.04 -14.18
C PHE A 112 9.38 17.72 -15.23
N ASP A 113 9.08 17.78 -16.53
CA ASP A 113 10.07 17.61 -17.59
C ASP A 113 9.77 18.47 -18.84
N LEU A 114 10.82 18.80 -19.60
CA LEU A 114 10.78 19.54 -20.85
C LEU A 114 11.32 18.63 -21.95
N LEU A 115 10.47 18.31 -22.92
CA LEU A 115 10.68 17.30 -23.98
C LEU A 115 11.15 17.91 -25.30
N ALA A 116 10.77 19.16 -25.56
CA ALA A 116 11.27 19.95 -26.67
C ALA A 116 11.14 21.45 -26.38
N LEU A 117 12.01 22.24 -26.99
CA LEU A 117 12.01 23.71 -26.90
C LEU A 117 12.48 24.31 -28.24
N ASN A 118 11.67 25.19 -28.83
CA ASN A 118 11.92 25.89 -30.11
C ASN A 118 12.37 24.92 -31.22
N GLY A 119 11.57 23.89 -31.46
CA GLY A 119 11.83 22.86 -32.48
C GLY A 119 12.97 21.88 -32.14
N LYS A 120 13.67 22.04 -31.01
CA LYS A 120 14.75 21.13 -30.59
C LYS A 120 14.28 20.15 -29.54
N ASN A 121 14.42 18.87 -29.83
CA ASN A 121 14.18 17.79 -28.87
C ASN A 121 15.27 17.77 -27.79
N THR A 122 14.87 17.56 -26.53
CA THR A 122 15.75 17.50 -25.35
C THR A 122 16.00 16.08 -24.83
N TYR A 123 15.48 15.02 -25.45
CA TYR A 123 15.54 13.64 -24.94
C TYR A 123 16.97 13.16 -24.64
N GLY A 124 17.94 13.60 -25.44
CA GLY A 124 19.35 13.27 -25.28
C GLY A 124 20.11 14.12 -24.26
N LEU A 125 19.45 15.10 -23.62
CA LEU A 125 20.05 15.89 -22.54
C LEU A 125 19.85 15.20 -21.19
N PRO A 126 20.84 15.27 -20.27
CA PRO A 126 20.67 14.90 -18.88
C PRO A 126 19.46 15.58 -18.23
N LEU A 127 18.79 14.88 -17.32
CA LEU A 127 17.60 15.39 -16.62
C LEU A 127 17.82 16.75 -15.98
N LEU A 128 18.98 16.98 -15.35
CA LEU A 128 19.28 18.29 -14.75
C LEU A 128 19.32 19.42 -15.76
N GLU A 129 19.84 19.19 -16.96
CA GLU A 129 19.84 20.21 -18.01
C GLU A 129 18.42 20.48 -18.52
N ARG A 130 17.59 19.43 -18.67
CA ARG A 130 16.17 19.60 -19.01
C ARG A 130 15.42 20.38 -17.94
N LYS A 131 15.63 20.08 -16.65
CA LYS A 131 15.00 20.79 -15.52
C LYS A 131 15.46 22.25 -15.43
N LYS A 132 16.74 22.56 -15.67
CA LYS A 132 17.24 23.96 -15.74
C LYS A 132 16.56 24.76 -16.85
N LEU A 133 16.39 24.15 -18.04
CA LEU A 133 15.69 24.78 -19.15
C LEU A 133 14.20 24.97 -18.83
N LEU A 134 13.57 23.95 -18.25
CA LEU A 134 12.18 23.99 -17.81
C LEU A 134 11.95 25.10 -16.79
N GLU A 135 12.77 25.15 -15.73
CA GLU A 135 12.63 26.15 -14.67
C GLU A 135 12.73 27.58 -15.22
N LYS A 136 13.68 27.83 -16.14
CA LYS A 136 13.79 29.13 -16.83
C LYS A 136 12.55 29.45 -17.65
N LEU A 137 12.02 28.47 -18.40
CA LEU A 137 10.80 28.63 -19.18
C LEU A 137 9.60 28.97 -18.28
N ILE A 138 9.41 28.22 -17.19
CA ILE A 138 8.29 28.43 -16.26
C ILE A 138 8.43 29.76 -15.53
N LYS A 139 9.59 30.08 -14.96
CA LYS A 139 9.81 31.38 -14.28
C LYS A 139 9.60 32.58 -15.21
N LYS A 140 9.94 32.46 -16.50
CA LYS A 140 9.75 33.53 -17.48
C LYS A 140 8.28 33.77 -17.84
N ASN A 141 7.47 32.72 -17.94
CA ASN A 141 6.10 32.82 -18.45
C ASN A 141 5.02 32.76 -17.35
N PHE A 142 5.35 32.22 -16.17
CA PHE A 142 4.37 31.81 -15.15
C PHE A 142 4.76 32.18 -13.72
N LYS A 143 5.58 33.21 -13.52
CA LYS A 143 6.11 33.60 -12.19
C LYS A 143 5.02 33.73 -11.12
N ASP A 144 3.87 34.33 -11.47
CA ASP A 144 2.74 34.57 -10.57
C ASP A 144 1.48 33.78 -11.03
N ASN A 145 1.69 32.64 -11.68
CA ASN A 145 0.60 31.82 -12.21
C ASN A 145 0.21 30.72 -11.23
N ASP A 146 -1.09 30.57 -10.95
CA ASP A 146 -1.59 29.55 -10.03
C ASP A 146 -1.97 28.21 -10.67
N VAL A 147 -1.94 28.13 -11.99
CA VAL A 147 -2.34 26.97 -12.78
C VAL A 147 -1.11 26.17 -13.22
N ILE A 148 -0.13 26.79 -13.88
CA ILE A 148 1.07 26.11 -14.40
C ILE A 148 2.20 26.29 -13.39
N LYS A 149 2.61 25.20 -12.75
CA LYS A 149 3.65 25.22 -11.71
C LYS A 149 4.82 24.33 -12.12
N TYR A 150 6.04 24.77 -11.80
CA TYR A 150 7.21 23.91 -11.89
C TYR A 150 7.19 22.90 -10.74
N SER A 151 7.37 21.61 -11.05
CA SER A 151 7.53 20.57 -10.04
C SER A 151 8.97 20.56 -9.55
N ASP A 152 9.17 21.12 -8.36
CA ASP A 152 10.49 21.24 -7.75
C ASP A 152 11.01 19.90 -7.22
N HIS A 153 12.29 19.89 -6.87
CA HIS A 153 13.05 18.72 -6.49
C HIS A 153 14.08 19.03 -5.41
N ILE A 154 14.49 17.99 -4.70
CA ILE A 154 15.65 18.03 -3.82
C ILE A 154 16.71 17.03 -4.29
N PHE A 155 17.94 17.21 -3.84
CA PHE A 155 19.04 16.29 -4.07
C PHE A 155 19.29 15.41 -2.85
N GLU A 156 19.80 14.20 -3.11
CA GLU A 156 20.41 13.28 -2.15
C GLU A 156 19.45 12.69 -1.09
N ASN A 157 18.66 13.50 -0.40
CA ASN A 157 17.96 13.17 0.84
C ASN A 157 16.57 12.55 0.63
N GLY A 158 16.49 11.49 -0.18
CA GLY A 158 15.22 10.84 -0.52
C GLY A 158 14.48 10.24 0.68
N LYS A 159 15.17 9.72 1.69
CA LYS A 159 14.53 9.16 2.90
C LYS A 159 13.82 10.23 3.72
N ALA A 160 14.49 11.36 3.96
CA ALA A 160 13.91 12.48 4.70
C ALA A 160 12.70 13.05 3.95
N PHE A 161 12.83 13.21 2.63
CA PHE A 161 11.74 13.71 1.79
C PHE A 161 10.53 12.76 1.74
N PHE A 162 10.77 11.45 1.71
CA PHE A 162 9.71 10.46 1.80
C PHE A 162 8.98 10.51 3.15
N LYS A 163 9.70 10.74 4.26
CA LYS A 163 9.09 10.93 5.58
C LYS A 163 8.15 12.13 5.58
N VAL A 164 8.58 13.27 5.03
CA VAL A 164 7.73 14.47 4.89
C VAL A 164 6.53 14.20 3.99
N SER A 165 6.72 13.48 2.88
CA SER A 165 5.62 13.06 1.98
C SER A 165 4.56 12.24 2.72
N LYS A 166 4.97 11.34 3.64
CA LYS A 166 4.04 10.59 4.50
C LYS A 166 3.30 11.48 5.48
N GLU A 167 4.00 12.38 6.16
CA GLU A 167 3.41 13.31 7.14
C GLU A 167 2.37 14.24 6.48
N LYS A 168 2.59 14.60 5.22
CA LYS A 168 1.68 15.41 4.40
C LYS A 168 0.62 14.58 3.66
N ASN A 169 0.50 13.28 3.94
CA ASN A 169 -0.44 12.36 3.28
C ASN A 169 -0.42 12.39 1.74
N LEU A 170 0.73 12.71 1.14
CA LEU A 170 0.90 12.71 -0.32
C LEU A 170 0.95 11.26 -0.85
N GLU A 171 0.93 11.07 -2.17
CA GLU A 171 1.00 9.72 -2.75
C GLU A 171 2.35 9.03 -2.50
N GLY A 172 3.42 9.81 -2.48
CA GLY A 172 4.79 9.37 -2.31
C GLY A 172 5.79 10.32 -2.94
N ILE A 173 6.90 9.76 -3.42
CA ILE A 173 7.96 10.52 -4.10
C ILE A 173 8.40 9.82 -5.39
N MET A 174 8.96 10.60 -6.31
CA MET A 174 9.62 10.14 -7.53
C MET A 174 11.11 10.36 -7.37
N ALA A 175 11.92 9.29 -7.45
CA ALA A 175 13.37 9.41 -7.57
C ALA A 175 13.75 9.36 -9.05
N LYS A 176 14.51 10.33 -9.54
CA LYS A 176 14.96 10.39 -10.93
C LYS A 176 16.47 10.57 -10.99
N LYS A 177 17.14 9.80 -11.86
CA LYS A 177 18.59 9.88 -12.02
C LYS A 177 18.97 11.21 -12.67
N THR A 178 19.92 11.94 -12.09
CA THR A 178 20.26 13.31 -12.49
C THR A 178 20.86 13.40 -13.89
N ASP A 179 21.63 12.38 -14.28
CA ASP A 179 22.23 12.19 -15.62
C ASP A 179 21.29 11.46 -16.60
N GLY A 180 20.09 11.09 -16.16
CA GLY A 180 19.15 10.27 -16.92
C GLY A 180 18.58 10.95 -18.17
N LEU A 181 18.44 10.17 -19.24
CA LEU A 181 17.86 10.60 -20.52
C LEU A 181 16.35 10.36 -20.53
N TYR A 182 15.65 10.96 -21.50
CA TYR A 182 14.21 10.72 -21.65
C TYR A 182 13.94 9.60 -22.66
N TYR A 183 13.26 8.54 -22.21
CA TYR A 183 12.92 7.39 -23.05
C TYR A 183 11.41 7.29 -23.26
N GLN A 184 10.94 7.82 -24.38
CA GLN A 184 9.54 7.84 -24.76
C GLN A 184 8.90 6.43 -24.68
N GLY A 185 7.78 6.33 -23.96
CA GLY A 185 6.98 5.10 -23.82
C GLY A 185 7.66 3.93 -23.10
N ARG A 186 8.88 4.10 -22.56
CA ARG A 186 9.64 3.03 -21.90
C ARG A 186 9.58 3.16 -20.39
N ARG A 187 9.59 2.01 -19.72
CA ARG A 187 9.84 1.92 -18.27
C ARG A 187 11.32 1.60 -18.06
N THR A 188 12.05 2.50 -17.41
CA THR A 188 13.49 2.32 -17.15
C THR A 188 13.76 2.29 -15.65
N ASN A 189 15.03 2.04 -15.28
CA ASN A 189 15.50 2.20 -13.91
C ASN A 189 15.95 3.64 -13.62
N GLU A 190 15.75 4.61 -14.52
CA GLU A 190 16.17 6.00 -14.30
C GLU A 190 15.11 6.81 -13.56
N TRP A 191 13.84 6.38 -13.64
CA TRP A 191 12.75 6.94 -12.85
C TRP A 191 12.19 5.84 -11.96
N LEU A 192 12.19 6.08 -10.66
CA LEU A 192 11.64 5.19 -9.64
C LEU A 192 10.50 5.90 -8.92
N LYS A 193 9.40 5.18 -8.68
CA LYS A 193 8.30 5.65 -7.83
C LYS A 193 8.35 4.92 -6.49
N ILE A 194 8.27 5.69 -5.41
CA ILE A 194 8.27 5.22 -4.02
C ILE A 194 6.95 5.70 -3.42
N LYS A 195 6.01 4.78 -3.21
CA LYS A 195 4.66 5.12 -2.74
C LYS A 195 4.55 5.00 -1.23
N ASN A 196 3.78 5.89 -0.61
CA ASN A 196 3.49 5.82 0.82
C ASN A 196 2.64 4.60 1.19
N ASN A 197 1.85 4.11 0.23
CA ASN A 197 0.95 2.99 0.38
C ASN A 197 1.08 2.03 -0.80
N LYS A 198 0.88 0.72 -0.57
CA LYS A 198 0.74 -0.23 -1.67
C LYS A 198 -0.61 0.02 -2.35
N THR A 199 -0.58 0.20 -3.66
CA THR A 199 -1.80 0.32 -4.47
C THR A 199 -1.79 -0.67 -5.62
N GLN A 200 -2.97 -1.19 -5.96
CA GLN A 200 -3.18 -2.16 -7.01
C GLN A 200 -4.36 -1.70 -7.86
N GLU A 201 -4.17 -1.73 -9.17
CA GLU A 201 -5.28 -1.54 -10.11
C GLU A 201 -6.11 -2.83 -10.16
N ALA A 202 -7.43 -2.69 -10.13
CA ALA A 202 -8.38 -3.78 -10.08
C ALA A 202 -9.54 -3.54 -11.04
N ILE A 203 -10.12 -4.62 -11.56
CA ILE A 203 -11.33 -4.61 -12.37
C ILE A 203 -12.51 -4.80 -11.43
N ILE A 204 -13.54 -3.94 -11.56
CA ILE A 204 -14.79 -4.11 -10.84
C ILE A 204 -15.63 -5.18 -11.57
N THR A 205 -15.98 -6.24 -10.84
CA THR A 205 -16.63 -7.45 -11.39
C THR A 205 -18.01 -7.72 -10.83
N GLY A 206 -18.36 -7.04 -9.73
CA GLY A 206 -19.66 -7.11 -9.09
C GLY A 206 -19.69 -6.23 -7.84
N TYR A 207 -20.81 -6.27 -7.14
CA TYR A 207 -20.94 -5.66 -5.83
C TYR A 207 -21.83 -6.52 -4.93
N THR A 208 -21.55 -6.51 -3.63
CA THR A 208 -22.35 -7.25 -2.66
C THR A 208 -23.57 -6.45 -2.22
N GLU A 209 -24.61 -7.13 -1.74
CA GLU A 209 -25.71 -6.48 -1.03
C GLU A 209 -25.20 -5.66 0.17
N PRO A 210 -25.85 -4.52 0.46
CA PRO A 210 -25.56 -3.75 1.67
C PRO A 210 -26.05 -4.48 2.93
N ALA A 211 -25.47 -4.12 4.07
CA ALA A 211 -25.89 -4.61 5.38
C ALA A 211 -26.01 -3.46 6.38
N GLY A 212 -26.88 -3.60 7.38
CA GLY A 212 -27.12 -2.58 8.41
C GLY A 212 -27.69 -1.29 7.83
N SER A 213 -27.12 -0.14 8.21
CA SER A 213 -27.54 1.20 7.76
C SER A 213 -27.02 1.58 6.37
N ARG A 214 -26.19 0.74 5.74
CA ARG A 214 -25.58 1.03 4.44
C ARG A 214 -26.61 0.95 3.32
N LYS A 215 -26.51 1.85 2.34
CA LYS A 215 -27.37 1.88 1.15
C LYS A 215 -26.58 1.54 -0.11
N TYR A 216 -27.28 1.17 -1.18
CA TYR A 216 -26.77 0.86 -2.52
C TYR A 216 -25.98 -0.46 -2.61
N PHE A 217 -24.80 -0.55 -2.00
CA PHE A 217 -24.00 -1.78 -1.99
C PHE A 217 -23.10 -1.89 -0.74
N GLY A 218 -22.74 -3.13 -0.39
CA GLY A 218 -21.84 -3.43 0.73
C GLY A 218 -20.37 -3.27 0.36
N ALA A 219 -19.91 -4.00 -0.66
CA ALA A 219 -18.54 -3.96 -1.14
C ALA A 219 -18.46 -4.18 -2.66
N LEU A 220 -17.45 -3.60 -3.32
CA LEU A 220 -17.10 -3.94 -4.70
C LEU A 220 -16.31 -5.24 -4.74
N VAL A 221 -16.67 -6.14 -5.67
CA VAL A 221 -15.96 -7.39 -5.94
C VAL A 221 -14.90 -7.15 -7.01
N LEU A 222 -13.65 -7.47 -6.69
CA LEU A 222 -12.48 -7.07 -7.45
C LEU A 222 -11.83 -8.26 -8.16
N GLY A 223 -11.38 -8.03 -9.39
CA GLY A 223 -10.61 -9.00 -10.16
C GLY A 223 -9.40 -8.39 -10.87
N ILE A 224 -8.54 -9.24 -11.40
CA ILE A 224 -7.36 -8.85 -12.19
C ILE A 224 -7.13 -9.82 -13.35
N ILE A 225 -6.51 -9.37 -14.44
CA ILE A 225 -6.13 -10.26 -15.53
C ILE A 225 -4.75 -10.86 -15.25
N ASN A 226 -4.68 -12.18 -15.24
CA ASN A 226 -3.42 -12.93 -15.20
C ASN A 226 -3.48 -14.05 -16.25
N GLN A 227 -2.54 -14.07 -17.19
CA GLN A 227 -2.49 -15.05 -18.30
C GLN A 227 -3.86 -15.21 -19.00
N ASP A 228 -4.48 -14.09 -19.37
CA ASP A 228 -5.81 -14.01 -20.02
C ASP A 228 -6.97 -14.59 -19.20
N LYS A 229 -6.77 -14.83 -17.91
CA LYS A 229 -7.82 -15.25 -16.96
C LYS A 229 -8.12 -14.13 -15.98
N LEU A 230 -9.40 -13.90 -15.74
CA LEU A 230 -9.86 -13.02 -14.67
C LEU A 230 -9.77 -13.77 -13.33
N ILE A 231 -8.91 -13.29 -12.44
CA ILE A 231 -8.68 -13.84 -11.10
C ILE A 231 -9.31 -12.93 -10.06
N TYR A 232 -10.00 -13.50 -9.08
CA TYR A 232 -10.59 -12.76 -7.97
C TYR A 232 -9.51 -12.36 -6.96
N ILE A 233 -9.49 -11.09 -6.56
CA ILE A 233 -8.47 -10.54 -5.65
C ILE A 233 -9.05 -9.97 -4.36
N GLY A 234 -10.30 -10.29 -4.04
CA GLY A 234 -10.98 -9.80 -2.84
C GLY A 234 -12.09 -8.78 -3.14
N HIS A 235 -12.59 -8.13 -2.10
CA HIS A 235 -13.63 -7.11 -2.19
C HIS A 235 -13.34 -5.94 -1.26
N THR A 236 -13.78 -4.74 -1.64
CA THR A 236 -13.59 -3.52 -0.84
C THR A 236 -14.92 -2.87 -0.48
N GLY A 237 -15.16 -2.69 0.81
CA GLY A 237 -16.30 -1.92 1.33
C GLY A 237 -15.91 -0.54 1.87
N SER A 238 -14.63 -0.16 1.83
CA SER A 238 -14.13 1.09 2.41
C SER A 238 -13.62 2.03 1.31
N GLY A 239 -13.53 3.33 1.61
CA GLY A 239 -13.16 4.36 0.62
C GLY A 239 -14.35 5.03 -0.06
N PHE A 240 -15.56 4.89 0.49
CA PHE A 240 -16.76 5.54 -0.04
C PHE A 240 -17.48 6.34 1.06
N ASN A 241 -17.94 7.53 0.69
CA ASN A 241 -18.97 8.28 1.41
C ASN A 241 -20.37 7.98 0.83
N GLN A 242 -21.44 8.53 1.41
CA GLN A 242 -22.81 8.24 0.93
C GLN A 242 -23.05 8.65 -0.53
N GLN A 243 -22.45 9.76 -0.97
CA GLN A 243 -22.61 10.27 -2.33
C GLN A 243 -21.90 9.36 -3.34
N SER A 244 -20.62 9.06 -3.12
CA SER A 244 -19.81 8.17 -3.97
C SER A 244 -20.34 6.73 -4.01
N LEU A 245 -21.00 6.24 -2.95
CA LEU A 245 -21.71 4.96 -3.01
C LEU A 245 -22.84 4.97 -4.03
N LYS A 246 -23.64 6.03 -4.03
CA LYS A 246 -24.76 6.19 -4.97
C LYS A 246 -24.24 6.28 -6.40
N GLU A 247 -23.27 7.15 -6.64
CA GLU A 247 -22.70 7.38 -7.97
C GLU A 247 -22.05 6.11 -8.56
N MET A 248 -21.26 5.41 -7.75
CA MET A 248 -20.67 4.12 -8.16
C MET A 248 -21.76 3.08 -8.47
N TRP A 249 -22.80 3.00 -7.64
CA TRP A 249 -23.91 2.08 -7.87
C TRP A 249 -24.66 2.39 -9.16
N GLU A 250 -24.97 3.66 -9.44
CA GLU A 250 -25.60 4.11 -10.67
C GLU A 250 -24.74 3.78 -11.90
N LEU A 251 -23.43 3.99 -11.81
CA LEU A 251 -22.48 3.64 -12.88
C LEU A 251 -22.44 2.12 -13.17
N LEU A 252 -22.69 1.29 -12.16
CA LEU A 252 -22.68 -0.17 -12.26
C LEU A 252 -23.99 -0.74 -12.81
N GLN A 253 -25.13 -0.06 -12.67
CA GLN A 253 -26.44 -0.59 -13.09
C GLN A 253 -26.50 -1.00 -14.57
N PRO A 254 -25.99 -0.20 -15.54
CA PRO A 254 -25.99 -0.58 -16.96
C PRO A 254 -25.08 -1.78 -17.28
N LEU A 255 -24.24 -2.19 -16.33
CA LEU A 255 -23.26 -3.26 -16.50
C LEU A 255 -23.73 -4.58 -15.87
N VAL A 256 -24.85 -4.61 -15.15
CA VAL A 256 -25.35 -5.81 -14.47
C VAL A 256 -25.52 -6.99 -15.45
N GLN A 257 -25.12 -8.17 -15.00
CA GLN A 257 -25.23 -9.43 -15.73
C GLN A 257 -25.62 -10.58 -14.81
N LYS A 258 -26.22 -11.63 -15.39
CA LYS A 258 -26.75 -12.77 -14.64
C LYS A 258 -25.65 -13.67 -14.05
N ASN A 259 -24.59 -13.89 -14.82
CA ASN A 259 -23.55 -14.87 -14.48
C ASN A 259 -22.28 -14.20 -13.97
N SER A 260 -21.59 -14.88 -13.06
CA SER A 260 -20.26 -14.45 -12.60
C SER A 260 -19.29 -14.37 -13.77
N PRO A 261 -18.45 -13.32 -13.87
CA PRO A 261 -17.39 -13.25 -14.87
C PRO A 261 -16.19 -14.14 -14.51
N PHE A 262 -16.14 -14.70 -13.29
CA PHE A 262 -15.11 -15.63 -12.86
C PHE A 262 -15.45 -17.06 -13.27
N ARG A 263 -14.41 -17.83 -13.64
CA ARG A 263 -14.57 -19.27 -13.92
C ARG A 263 -14.82 -20.10 -12.65
N GLU A 264 -14.33 -19.61 -11.52
CA GLU A 264 -14.46 -20.25 -10.22
C GLU A 264 -15.62 -19.65 -9.42
N LYS A 265 -16.22 -20.45 -8.55
CA LYS A 265 -17.27 -19.98 -7.65
C LYS A 265 -16.67 -19.11 -6.56
N ILE A 266 -16.91 -17.81 -6.64
CA ILE A 266 -16.43 -16.85 -5.64
C ILE A 266 -17.33 -16.90 -4.41
N LYS A 267 -16.72 -17.09 -3.23
CA LYS A 267 -17.39 -16.95 -1.93
C LYS A 267 -17.23 -15.52 -1.44
N THR A 268 -18.36 -14.86 -1.19
CA THR A 268 -18.45 -13.54 -0.56
C THR A 268 -19.27 -13.64 0.72
N ASN A 269 -19.15 -12.63 1.58
CA ASN A 269 -19.88 -12.52 2.84
C ASN A 269 -21.37 -12.19 2.67
N MET A 270 -21.76 -11.63 1.54
CA MET A 270 -23.14 -11.26 1.18
C MET A 270 -23.42 -11.65 -0.28
N PRO A 271 -24.70 -11.80 -0.69
CA PRO A 271 -25.06 -12.06 -2.08
C PRO A 271 -24.46 -11.01 -3.04
N VAL A 272 -24.11 -11.44 -4.25
CA VAL A 272 -23.39 -10.62 -5.24
C VAL A 272 -24.26 -10.37 -6.46
N THR A 273 -24.35 -9.09 -6.84
CA THR A 273 -24.79 -8.69 -8.18
C THR A 273 -23.57 -8.57 -9.08
N TRP A 274 -23.50 -9.41 -10.12
CA TRP A 274 -22.39 -9.44 -11.06
C TRP A 274 -22.51 -8.33 -12.10
N VAL A 275 -21.38 -7.72 -12.48
CA VAL A 275 -21.32 -6.73 -13.55
C VAL A 275 -20.32 -7.13 -14.63
N LYS A 276 -20.50 -6.62 -15.85
CA LYS A 276 -19.55 -6.78 -16.95
C LYS A 276 -18.22 -6.11 -16.54
N PRO A 277 -17.07 -6.82 -16.64
CA PRO A 277 -15.76 -6.31 -16.24
C PRO A 277 -15.29 -5.21 -17.19
N LYS A 278 -15.75 -3.97 -16.97
CA LYS A 278 -15.45 -2.81 -17.83
C LYS A 278 -14.80 -1.65 -17.08
N LEU A 279 -15.04 -1.55 -15.78
CA LEU A 279 -14.53 -0.46 -14.95
C LEU A 279 -13.27 -0.91 -14.22
N ILE A 280 -12.28 -0.03 -14.21
CA ILE A 280 -11.01 -0.22 -13.50
C ILE A 280 -10.99 0.76 -12.34
N CYS A 281 -10.51 0.33 -11.19
CA CYS A 281 -10.28 1.17 -10.03
C CYS A 281 -8.87 0.98 -9.48
N GLU A 282 -8.43 1.93 -8.66
CA GLU A 282 -7.22 1.81 -7.87
C GLU A 282 -7.59 1.51 -6.42
N ILE A 283 -6.92 0.51 -5.84
CA ILE A 283 -7.16 0.00 -4.50
C ILE A 283 -5.91 0.16 -3.68
N LYS A 284 -6.00 0.88 -2.56
CA LYS A 284 -4.97 0.86 -1.52
C LYS A 284 -5.13 -0.39 -0.69
N PHE A 285 -4.02 -1.04 -0.35
CA PHE A 285 -4.03 -2.26 0.44
C PHE A 285 -2.76 -2.38 1.29
N THR A 286 -2.76 -3.31 2.24
CA THR A 286 -1.62 -3.52 3.15
C THR A 286 -0.65 -4.58 2.64
N GLU A 287 -1.18 -5.69 2.12
CA GLU A 287 -0.42 -6.77 1.50
C GLU A 287 -1.30 -7.64 0.60
N VAL A 288 -0.67 -8.40 -0.29
CA VAL A 288 -1.32 -9.47 -1.04
C VAL A 288 -1.14 -10.77 -0.25
N THR A 289 -2.23 -11.47 0.05
CA THR A 289 -2.22 -12.75 0.75
C THR A 289 -1.64 -13.87 -0.15
N ASN A 290 -1.29 -15.01 0.44
CA ASN A 290 -0.73 -16.15 -0.31
C ASN A 290 -1.69 -16.70 -1.37
N ASP A 291 -3.00 -16.56 -1.18
CA ASP A 291 -4.03 -16.92 -2.16
C ASP A 291 -4.35 -15.78 -3.16
N GLY A 292 -3.53 -14.72 -3.18
CA GLY A 292 -3.60 -13.65 -4.18
C GLY A 292 -4.65 -12.57 -3.91
N ARG A 293 -5.17 -12.46 -2.69
CA ARG A 293 -6.18 -11.46 -2.30
C ARG A 293 -5.55 -10.23 -1.66
N LEU A 294 -6.19 -9.08 -1.81
CA LEU A 294 -5.76 -7.84 -1.16
C LEU A 294 -6.24 -7.84 0.30
N ARG A 295 -5.33 -7.59 1.24
CA ARG A 295 -5.64 -7.40 2.67
C ARG A 295 -5.89 -5.92 2.98
N HIS A 296 -6.98 -5.65 3.71
CA HIS A 296 -7.50 -4.31 3.98
C HIS A 296 -7.61 -3.42 2.73
N PRO A 297 -8.31 -3.88 1.68
CA PRO A 297 -8.47 -3.09 0.48
C PRO A 297 -9.39 -1.88 0.76
N ILE A 298 -8.94 -0.72 0.31
CA ILE A 298 -9.65 0.56 0.38
C ILE A 298 -9.77 1.05 -1.05
N PHE A 299 -10.99 1.34 -1.50
CA PHE A 299 -11.19 1.99 -2.80
C PHE A 299 -10.56 3.37 -2.77
N LEU A 300 -9.71 3.68 -3.74
CA LEU A 300 -9.19 5.02 -3.92
C LEU A 300 -10.01 5.78 -4.95
N HIS A 301 -10.08 5.28 -6.19
CA HIS A 301 -10.74 5.98 -7.31
C HIS A 301 -10.92 5.09 -8.55
N LEU A 302 -11.70 5.54 -9.53
CA LEU A 302 -11.77 4.92 -10.86
C LEU A 302 -10.52 5.23 -11.71
N ARG A 303 -10.24 4.41 -12.72
CA ARG A 303 -9.14 4.58 -13.68
C ARG A 303 -9.68 4.57 -15.11
N ASN A 304 -10.35 5.66 -15.47
CA ASN A 304 -10.95 5.86 -16.79
C ASN A 304 -9.90 6.03 -17.91
N ASP A 305 -8.65 6.30 -17.52
CA ASP A 305 -7.50 6.43 -18.39
C ASP A 305 -6.96 5.07 -18.88
N LYS A 306 -7.39 3.94 -18.31
CA LYS A 306 -6.80 2.62 -18.54
C LYS A 306 -7.67 1.65 -19.32
N PHE A 307 -7.00 0.70 -19.97
CA PHE A 307 -7.63 -0.43 -20.66
C PHE A 307 -7.50 -1.72 -19.86
N LEU A 308 -8.51 -2.60 -19.93
CA LEU A 308 -8.57 -3.84 -19.14
C LEU A 308 -7.33 -4.73 -19.28
N LYS A 309 -6.72 -4.77 -20.48
CA LYS A 309 -5.52 -5.57 -20.76
C LYS A 309 -4.27 -5.10 -20.01
N GLU A 310 -4.28 -3.87 -19.48
CA GLU A 310 -3.16 -3.30 -18.72
C GLU A 310 -3.21 -3.66 -17.23
N VAL A 311 -4.37 -4.15 -16.74
CA VAL A 311 -4.57 -4.48 -15.33
C VAL A 311 -4.04 -5.88 -15.05
N THR A 312 -2.74 -5.94 -14.76
CA THR A 312 -2.02 -7.16 -14.38
C THR A 312 -1.45 -7.00 -12.97
N MET A 313 -1.22 -8.12 -12.26
CA MET A 313 -0.59 -8.04 -10.94
C MET A 313 0.73 -7.29 -11.07
N ALA A 314 0.94 -6.27 -10.23
CA ALA A 314 2.24 -5.66 -10.13
C ALA A 314 3.23 -6.76 -9.73
N ASN A 315 4.21 -7.04 -10.60
CA ASN A 315 5.27 -8.00 -10.31
C ASN A 315 6.09 -7.52 -9.10
N THR A 316 5.66 -7.86 -7.89
CA THR A 316 6.59 -8.14 -6.80
C THR A 316 7.46 -9.27 -7.29
N LYS A 317 8.72 -8.94 -7.61
CA LYS A 317 9.70 -9.80 -8.30
C LYS A 317 9.58 -11.28 -7.89
N THR A 318 8.93 -12.08 -8.74
CA THR A 318 9.35 -13.46 -8.97
C THR A 318 10.65 -13.39 -9.75
N VAL A 319 11.77 -13.74 -9.10
CA VAL A 319 13.02 -14.04 -9.77
C VAL A 319 12.75 -15.24 -10.70
N LYS A 320 12.74 -15.01 -12.02
CA LYS A 320 12.68 -16.10 -13.00
C LYS A 320 14.00 -16.88 -12.94
N LYS A 321 13.96 -18.15 -12.54
CA LYS A 321 14.96 -19.13 -12.96
C LYS A 321 14.62 -19.58 -14.38
N SER A 322 15.65 -19.60 -15.22
CA SER A 322 15.66 -20.08 -16.59
C SER A 322 15.43 -21.60 -16.67
N ASP A 323 15.01 -22.01 -17.87
CA ASP A 323 14.48 -23.30 -18.27
C ASP A 323 15.32 -24.53 -17.88
N VAL A 324 14.67 -25.53 -17.27
CA VAL A 324 14.98 -26.96 -17.48
C VAL A 324 13.66 -27.74 -17.57
N LYS A 325 13.61 -28.62 -18.58
CA LYS A 325 12.47 -29.43 -19.02
C LYS A 325 11.85 -30.32 -17.92
N LYS A 326 10.55 -30.56 -18.13
CA LYS A 326 9.64 -31.54 -17.49
C LYS A 326 10.30 -32.87 -17.11
N THR A 327 9.99 -33.37 -15.90
CA THR A 327 9.31 -34.67 -15.65
C THR A 327 9.00 -34.86 -14.16
N GLY A 328 7.83 -35.44 -13.84
CA GLY A 328 7.61 -36.25 -12.64
C GLY A 328 7.12 -35.52 -11.37
N LYS A 329 5.94 -35.92 -10.88
CA LYS A 329 5.35 -35.52 -9.60
C LYS A 329 6.20 -36.00 -8.42
N GLU A 330 6.44 -35.11 -7.45
CA GLU A 330 6.41 -35.36 -5.99
C GLU A 330 6.60 -34.01 -5.27
N GLU A 331 5.79 -33.77 -4.23
CA GLU A 331 5.78 -32.52 -3.46
C GLU A 331 7.09 -32.33 -2.69
N LYS A 332 7.92 -31.36 -3.10
CA LYS A 332 9.12 -30.95 -2.34
C LYS A 332 8.80 -29.78 -1.42
N VAL A 333 8.92 -30.03 -0.12
CA VAL A 333 9.08 -29.03 0.94
C VAL A 333 10.34 -28.21 0.63
N ASN A 334 10.24 -26.87 0.65
CA ASN A 334 11.40 -25.98 0.53
C ASN A 334 12.40 -26.27 1.67
N GLU A 335 13.69 -26.28 1.38
CA GLU A 335 14.80 -26.59 2.32
C GLU A 335 14.89 -25.68 3.58
N THR A 336 14.00 -24.70 3.73
CA THR A 336 13.95 -23.75 4.87
C THR A 336 12.67 -23.83 5.70
N ASP A 337 11.78 -24.78 5.39
CA ASP A 337 10.53 -25.04 6.13
C ASP A 337 10.66 -26.41 6.83
N LYS A 338 10.25 -26.49 8.11
CA LYS A 338 10.27 -27.74 8.87
C LYS A 338 8.93 -27.98 9.55
N ILE A 339 8.49 -29.24 9.57
CA ILE A 339 7.31 -29.65 10.34
C ILE A 339 7.80 -30.24 11.66
N PHE A 340 7.40 -29.62 12.77
CA PHE A 340 7.62 -30.15 14.10
C PHE A 340 6.40 -30.95 14.54
N SER A 341 6.62 -32.14 15.10
CA SER A 341 5.55 -33.04 15.53
C SER A 341 5.49 -33.10 17.06
N PHE A 342 4.30 -32.92 17.61
CA PHE A 342 3.98 -32.95 19.03
C PHE A 342 2.84 -33.95 19.25
N GLY A 343 3.19 -35.24 19.30
CA GLY A 343 2.20 -36.33 19.28
C GLY A 343 1.34 -36.27 18.01
N LYS A 344 0.03 -36.11 18.16
CA LYS A 344 -0.92 -36.00 17.04
C LYS A 344 -0.92 -34.64 16.33
N ASN A 345 -0.32 -33.61 16.95
CA ASN A 345 -0.30 -32.26 16.41
C ASN A 345 0.97 -32.03 15.59
N LYS A 346 0.84 -31.33 14.46
CA LYS A 346 1.97 -30.96 13.61
C LYS A 346 1.96 -29.46 13.39
N VAL A 347 3.10 -28.81 13.59
CA VAL A 347 3.29 -27.39 13.38
C VAL A 347 4.28 -27.19 12.24
N LYS A 348 3.78 -26.67 11.11
CA LYS A 348 4.66 -26.27 10.00
C LYS A 348 5.28 -24.91 10.32
N VAL A 349 6.58 -24.86 10.50
CA VAL A 349 7.35 -23.63 10.71
C VAL A 349 8.05 -23.27 9.42
N SER A 350 7.84 -22.04 8.96
CA SER A 350 8.39 -21.55 7.70
C SER A 350 9.46 -20.49 7.92
N ASN A 351 10.36 -20.35 6.93
CA ASN A 351 11.42 -19.35 6.91
C ASN A 351 12.38 -19.45 8.11
N LEU A 352 12.85 -20.66 8.45
CA LEU A 352 13.71 -20.89 9.62
C LEU A 352 14.99 -20.04 9.61
N ASN A 353 15.57 -19.80 8.43
CA ASN A 353 16.83 -19.05 8.30
C ASN A 353 16.64 -17.52 8.36
N LYS A 354 15.42 -17.02 8.60
CA LYS A 354 15.18 -15.58 8.68
C LYS A 354 15.83 -15.03 9.95
N LEU A 355 16.69 -14.03 9.84
CA LEU A 355 17.28 -13.36 11.01
C LEU A 355 16.20 -12.62 11.82
N TYR A 356 16.12 -12.91 13.11
CA TYR A 356 15.30 -12.20 14.08
C TYR A 356 16.12 -11.26 14.94
N PHE A 357 17.37 -11.61 15.25
CA PHE A 357 18.36 -10.74 15.88
C PHE A 357 19.57 -10.67 14.94
N PRO A 358 19.63 -9.67 14.04
CA PRO A 358 20.68 -9.60 13.02
C PRO A 358 22.09 -9.44 13.59
N ASP A 359 22.25 -8.64 14.64
CA ASP A 359 23.55 -8.39 15.27
C ASP A 359 24.13 -9.62 15.96
N ASP A 360 23.27 -10.49 16.49
CA ASP A 360 23.64 -11.76 17.15
C ASP A 360 23.58 -12.96 16.19
N GLU A 361 23.23 -12.73 14.92
CA GLU A 361 23.00 -13.76 13.89
C GLU A 361 21.95 -14.82 14.28
N ILE A 362 21.02 -14.51 15.19
CA ILE A 362 19.98 -15.45 15.66
C ILE A 362 18.83 -15.49 14.66
N THR A 363 18.50 -16.70 14.19
CA THR A 363 17.42 -16.92 13.24
C THR A 363 16.08 -17.21 13.90
N LYS A 364 15.00 -17.14 13.12
CA LYS A 364 13.66 -17.59 13.50
C LYS A 364 13.67 -19.05 13.95
N GLY A 365 14.47 -19.89 13.29
CA GLY A 365 14.64 -21.29 13.67
C GLY A 365 15.22 -21.45 15.07
N ASP A 366 16.19 -20.61 15.42
CA ASP A 366 16.81 -20.60 16.75
C ASP A 366 15.83 -20.13 17.82
N VAL A 367 15.05 -19.07 17.56
CA VAL A 367 14.00 -18.61 18.48
C VAL A 367 12.92 -19.68 18.67
N VAL A 368 12.46 -20.32 17.60
CA VAL A 368 11.48 -21.41 17.69
C VAL A 368 12.04 -22.57 18.51
N LYS A 369 13.30 -22.96 18.27
CA LYS A 369 13.99 -24.00 19.03
C LYS A 369 14.13 -23.64 20.51
N TYR A 370 14.53 -22.42 20.83
CA TYR A 370 14.68 -21.93 22.20
C TYR A 370 13.38 -22.10 23.01
N TYR A 371 12.26 -21.62 22.48
CA TYR A 371 10.96 -21.77 23.15
C TYR A 371 10.45 -23.22 23.15
N MET A 372 10.89 -24.05 22.21
CA MET A 372 10.65 -25.49 22.26
C MET A 372 11.38 -26.15 23.43
N GLU A 373 12.61 -25.74 23.72
CA GLU A 373 13.43 -26.25 24.82
C GLU A 373 12.98 -25.66 26.17
N MET A 374 12.61 -24.38 26.20
CA MET A 374 12.18 -23.68 27.41
C MET A 374 10.69 -23.83 27.74
N GLY A 375 9.95 -24.56 26.91
CA GLY A 375 8.49 -24.65 26.99
C GLY A 375 7.98 -25.13 28.35
N ASP A 376 8.65 -26.11 28.97
CA ASP A 376 8.26 -26.63 30.29
C ASP A 376 8.35 -25.59 31.41
N TYR A 377 9.22 -24.58 31.25
CA TYR A 377 9.37 -23.46 32.21
C TYR A 377 8.42 -22.31 31.89
N ILE A 378 8.10 -22.08 30.61
CA ILE A 378 7.27 -20.96 30.15
C ILE A 378 5.78 -21.27 30.28
N LEU A 379 5.34 -22.46 29.84
CA LEU A 379 3.93 -22.84 29.75
C LEU A 379 3.16 -22.75 31.07
N PRO A 380 3.73 -23.06 32.26
CA PRO A 380 3.02 -22.85 33.53
C PRO A 380 2.54 -21.42 33.74
N TYR A 381 3.26 -20.42 33.21
CA TYR A 381 2.90 -19.01 33.33
C TYR A 381 1.89 -18.54 32.27
N LEU A 382 1.72 -19.28 31.17
CA LEU A 382 0.76 -18.96 30.09
C LEU A 382 -0.57 -19.69 30.24
N LYS A 383 -0.59 -20.76 31.04
CA LYS A 383 -1.72 -21.68 31.16
C LYS A 383 -3.02 -20.95 31.55
N GLY A 384 -4.04 -21.11 30.71
CA GLY A 384 -5.37 -20.54 30.91
C GLY A 384 -5.45 -19.03 30.71
N ARG A 385 -4.40 -18.37 30.21
CA ARG A 385 -4.36 -16.92 30.01
C ARG A 385 -4.59 -16.55 28.54
N PRO A 386 -5.47 -15.56 28.27
CA PRO A 386 -5.56 -14.94 26.96
C PRO A 386 -4.26 -14.27 26.53
N GLU A 387 -3.84 -14.50 25.28
CA GLU A 387 -2.61 -13.95 24.72
C GLU A 387 -2.88 -12.73 23.83
N SER A 388 -2.16 -11.63 24.07
CA SER A 388 -2.13 -10.46 23.17
C SER A 388 -0.90 -10.55 22.28
N LEU A 389 -1.00 -11.19 21.12
CA LEU A 389 0.19 -11.50 20.31
C LEU A 389 0.87 -10.24 19.75
N MET A 390 2.03 -9.85 20.28
CA MET A 390 2.92 -8.94 19.57
C MET A 390 3.68 -9.75 18.53
N ARG A 391 3.43 -9.47 17.25
CA ARG A 391 4.09 -10.15 16.15
C ARG A 391 5.15 -9.24 15.57
N THR A 392 6.39 -9.71 15.55
CA THR A 392 7.56 -9.12 14.90
C THR A 392 8.09 -10.10 13.84
N PRO A 393 7.33 -10.41 12.76
CA PRO A 393 7.77 -11.39 11.78
C PRO A 393 9.06 -10.99 11.07
N GLY A 394 9.44 -9.71 11.14
CA GLY A 394 10.65 -9.09 10.60
C GLY A 394 11.90 -9.19 11.46
N GLY A 395 11.81 -9.66 12.70
CA GLY A 395 12.88 -9.53 13.70
C GLY A 395 12.73 -8.28 14.57
N ILE A 396 13.67 -8.09 15.50
CA ILE A 396 13.59 -7.06 16.55
C ILE A 396 13.74 -5.62 16.04
N ASP A 397 14.45 -5.40 14.93
CA ASP A 397 14.70 -4.06 14.36
C ASP A 397 13.52 -3.53 13.52
N GLN A 398 12.52 -4.37 13.27
CA GLN A 398 11.35 -4.03 12.47
C GLN A 398 10.13 -3.82 13.37
N LYS A 399 9.32 -2.82 13.02
CA LYS A 399 8.10 -2.51 13.79
C LYS A 399 7.15 -3.72 13.81
N GLY A 400 6.85 -4.22 15.02
CA GLY A 400 5.85 -5.25 15.26
C GLY A 400 4.41 -4.71 15.25
N PHE A 401 3.44 -5.60 15.41
CA PHE A 401 2.03 -5.25 15.58
C PHE A 401 1.30 -6.22 16.51
N PHE A 402 0.32 -5.70 17.24
CA PHE A 402 -0.57 -6.51 18.07
C PHE A 402 -1.62 -7.24 17.23
N HIS A 403 -1.79 -8.52 17.51
CA HIS A 403 -2.76 -9.42 16.90
C HIS A 403 -3.49 -10.18 18.00
N LYS A 404 -4.71 -9.77 18.32
CA LYS A 404 -5.47 -10.30 19.47
C LYS A 404 -6.52 -11.35 19.09
N ASP A 405 -6.86 -11.45 17.80
CA ASP A 405 -7.90 -12.35 17.30
C ASP A 405 -7.26 -13.58 16.64
N ALA A 406 -7.59 -14.78 17.10
CA ALA A 406 -7.09 -16.04 16.56
C ALA A 406 -7.57 -16.25 15.12
N GLY A 407 -8.76 -15.73 14.78
CA GLY A 407 -9.43 -15.95 13.51
C GLY A 407 -9.85 -17.41 13.26
N GLU A 408 -10.48 -17.65 12.11
CA GLU A 408 -10.95 -19.00 11.70
C GLU A 408 -9.83 -19.89 11.14
N ASP A 409 -8.67 -19.31 10.82
CA ASP A 409 -7.53 -20.02 10.20
C ASP A 409 -6.56 -20.64 11.22
N ALA A 410 -6.81 -20.46 12.53
CA ALA A 410 -6.00 -21.06 13.58
C ALA A 410 -6.10 -22.61 13.53
N PRO A 411 -4.98 -23.35 13.66
CA PRO A 411 -5.01 -24.81 13.68
C PRO A 411 -5.90 -25.35 14.78
N ALA A 412 -6.56 -26.50 14.55
CA ALA A 412 -7.52 -27.08 15.51
C ALA A 412 -6.96 -27.37 16.92
N PHE A 413 -5.63 -27.48 17.07
CA PHE A 413 -4.98 -27.65 18.39
C PHE A 413 -4.77 -26.33 19.15
N VAL A 414 -4.93 -25.18 18.49
CA VAL A 414 -4.86 -23.86 19.10
C VAL A 414 -6.22 -23.54 19.71
N LYS A 415 -6.28 -23.54 21.04
CA LYS A 415 -7.47 -23.13 21.76
C LYS A 415 -7.62 -21.61 21.71
N SER A 416 -8.86 -21.14 21.71
CA SER A 416 -9.19 -19.74 21.86
C SER A 416 -10.37 -19.53 22.79
N LYS A 417 -10.52 -18.30 23.30
CA LYS A 417 -11.67 -17.86 24.09
C LYS A 417 -12.19 -16.54 23.53
N LYS A 418 -13.49 -16.51 23.21
CA LYS A 418 -14.17 -15.30 22.79
C LYS A 418 -14.34 -14.33 23.96
N LEU A 419 -13.68 -13.18 23.89
CA LEU A 419 -13.70 -12.12 24.91
C LEU A 419 -13.87 -10.75 24.26
N PHE A 420 -14.42 -9.80 25.00
CA PHE A 420 -14.55 -8.43 24.54
C PHE A 420 -13.17 -7.76 24.47
N SER A 421 -12.91 -7.04 23.39
CA SER A 421 -11.69 -6.26 23.24
C SER A 421 -12.04 -4.79 23.11
N GLU A 422 -11.63 -4.00 24.10
CA GLU A 422 -11.88 -2.55 24.13
C GLU A 422 -11.26 -1.84 22.93
N SER A 423 -10.04 -2.25 22.54
CA SER A 423 -9.30 -1.66 21.41
C SER A 423 -10.02 -1.79 20.07
N VAL A 424 -10.83 -2.84 19.86
CA VAL A 424 -11.59 -3.06 18.61
C VAL A 424 -13.10 -2.99 18.80
N LYS A 425 -13.57 -2.69 20.02
CA LYS A 425 -14.97 -2.56 20.44
C LYS A 425 -15.88 -3.72 19.99
N LYS A 426 -15.35 -4.95 20.03
CA LYS A 426 -16.11 -6.17 19.70
C LYS A 426 -15.52 -7.39 20.43
N ASN A 427 -16.30 -8.47 20.45
CA ASN A 427 -15.80 -9.77 20.87
C ASN A 427 -14.88 -10.37 19.81
N ILE A 428 -13.70 -10.83 20.23
CA ILE A 428 -12.70 -11.52 19.41
C ILE A 428 -12.20 -12.77 20.12
N ASP A 429 -11.61 -13.70 19.37
CA ASP A 429 -11.14 -14.97 19.92
C ASP A 429 -9.67 -14.86 20.34
N TYR A 430 -9.39 -14.69 21.63
CA TYR A 430 -8.00 -14.66 22.12
C TYR A 430 -7.41 -16.06 22.16
N ILE A 431 -6.16 -16.22 21.73
CA ILE A 431 -5.44 -17.50 21.81
C ILE A 431 -5.14 -17.82 23.28
N ILE A 432 -5.31 -19.10 23.66
CA ILE A 432 -4.91 -19.63 24.96
C ILE A 432 -3.71 -20.57 24.76
N CYS A 433 -2.54 -20.18 25.27
CA CYS A 433 -1.29 -20.91 25.09
C CYS A 433 -1.04 -21.95 26.19
N ASP A 434 -1.80 -23.05 26.17
CA ASP A 434 -1.72 -24.11 27.21
C ASP A 434 -0.70 -25.22 26.90
N ASN A 435 -0.06 -25.23 25.73
CA ASN A 435 0.72 -26.38 25.27
C ASN A 435 1.82 -26.02 24.28
N GLN A 436 2.77 -26.95 24.14
CA GLN A 436 3.95 -26.80 23.28
C GLN A 436 3.64 -26.52 21.80
N PRO A 437 2.71 -27.23 21.13
CA PRO A 437 2.37 -26.91 19.75
C PRO A 437 1.76 -25.50 19.59
N THR A 438 0.97 -25.00 20.54
CA THR A 438 0.45 -23.62 20.51
C THR A 438 1.56 -22.59 20.69
N LEU A 439 2.50 -22.81 21.61
CA LEU A 439 3.66 -21.93 21.81
C LEU A 439 4.53 -21.89 20.54
N THR A 440 4.82 -23.05 19.96
CA THR A 440 5.57 -23.17 18.69
C THR A 440 4.85 -22.46 17.54
N TYR A 441 3.51 -22.54 17.52
CA TYR A 441 2.70 -21.84 16.53
C TYR A 441 2.77 -20.31 16.69
N MET A 442 2.67 -19.79 17.91
CA MET A 442 2.81 -18.34 18.19
C MET A 442 4.17 -17.82 17.72
N ASN A 443 5.25 -18.55 17.99
CA ASN A 443 6.58 -18.15 17.55
C ASN A 443 6.72 -18.19 16.03
N ASN A 444 6.09 -19.17 15.39
CA ASN A 444 6.04 -19.23 13.94
C ASN A 444 5.27 -18.03 13.33
N LEU A 445 4.26 -17.50 14.04
CA LEU A 445 3.58 -16.26 13.67
C LEU A 445 4.47 -15.01 13.83
N GLY A 446 5.62 -15.14 14.48
CA GLY A 446 6.57 -14.07 14.75
C GLY A 446 6.44 -13.46 16.14
N CYS A 447 5.84 -14.16 17.11
CA CYS A 447 5.88 -13.72 18.51
C CYS A 447 7.26 -14.04 19.08
N ILE A 448 8.15 -13.05 19.11
CA ILE A 448 9.46 -13.15 19.79
C ILE A 448 9.26 -12.96 21.30
N GLU A 449 8.34 -12.08 21.68
CA GLU A 449 7.86 -11.87 23.05
C GLU A 449 6.44 -12.46 23.22
N ILE A 450 6.11 -12.83 24.46
CA ILE A 450 4.81 -13.42 24.83
C ILE A 450 4.13 -12.51 25.85
N ASN A 451 2.85 -12.24 25.64
CA ASN A 451 2.11 -11.18 26.32
C ASN A 451 0.78 -11.75 26.87
N PRO A 452 0.86 -12.56 27.95
CA PRO A 452 -0.32 -13.15 28.57
C PRO A 452 -1.07 -12.11 29.40
N TRP A 453 -2.38 -12.28 29.54
CA TRP A 453 -3.15 -11.54 30.54
C TRP A 453 -2.74 -11.94 31.96
N HIS A 454 -2.81 -10.99 32.89
CA HIS A 454 -2.53 -11.25 34.30
C HIS A 454 -3.65 -11.98 35.05
N SER A 455 -4.74 -12.33 34.35
CA SER A 455 -5.82 -13.17 34.86
C SER A 455 -6.04 -14.37 33.95
N THR A 456 -6.71 -15.40 34.48
CA THR A 456 -7.05 -16.60 33.72
C THR A 456 -8.50 -16.55 33.23
N ILE A 457 -8.84 -17.33 32.21
CA ILE A 457 -10.21 -17.46 31.70
C ILE A 457 -11.23 -17.95 32.74
N GLY A 458 -10.77 -18.49 33.88
CA GLY A 458 -11.64 -18.89 34.99
C GLY A 458 -12.09 -17.71 35.85
N SER A 459 -11.31 -16.62 35.89
CA SER A 459 -11.62 -15.43 36.68
C SER A 459 -10.94 -14.20 36.09
N LEU A 460 -11.55 -13.60 35.05
CA LEU A 460 -10.94 -12.55 34.22
C LEU A 460 -10.71 -11.24 34.98
N ASP A 461 -11.56 -10.93 35.95
CA ASP A 461 -11.52 -9.68 36.72
C ASP A 461 -10.70 -9.78 38.02
N THR A 462 -10.08 -10.94 38.27
CA THR A 462 -9.20 -11.15 39.43
C THR A 462 -7.80 -11.58 38.94
N PRO A 463 -6.89 -10.62 38.70
CA PRO A 463 -5.52 -10.98 38.34
C PRO A 463 -4.84 -11.73 39.48
N ASP A 464 -4.07 -12.75 39.14
CA ASP A 464 -3.25 -13.57 40.05
C ASP A 464 -1.75 -13.29 39.89
N TYR A 465 -1.41 -12.34 39.01
CA TYR A 465 -0.05 -11.86 38.76
C TYR A 465 -0.05 -10.34 38.63
N LEU A 466 1.02 -9.68 39.07
CA LEU A 466 1.21 -8.23 38.96
C LEU A 466 2.63 -7.94 38.49
N ILE A 467 2.77 -7.04 37.53
CA ILE A 467 4.05 -6.51 37.07
C ILE A 467 4.12 -5.03 37.43
N ILE A 468 5.21 -4.63 38.07
CA ILE A 468 5.53 -3.23 38.32
C ILE A 468 6.76 -2.92 37.48
N ASP A 469 6.55 -2.14 36.44
CA ASP A 469 7.59 -1.73 35.51
C ASP A 469 8.31 -0.48 36.05
N ILE A 470 9.63 -0.55 36.18
CA ILE A 470 10.47 0.50 36.77
C ILE A 470 11.64 0.78 35.81
N ASP A 471 11.30 1.03 34.55
CA ASP A 471 12.28 1.36 33.53
C ASP A 471 12.98 2.71 33.80
N PRO A 472 14.30 2.81 33.58
CA PRO A 472 15.00 4.08 33.62
C PRO A 472 14.54 4.99 32.48
N SER A 473 14.37 6.29 32.75
CA SER A 473 14.09 7.31 31.73
C SER A 473 15.24 8.31 31.64
N GLU A 474 15.23 9.17 30.60
CA GLU A 474 16.18 10.28 30.46
C GLU A 474 16.13 11.29 31.64
N HIS A 475 15.11 11.20 32.50
CA HIS A 475 14.85 12.13 33.59
C HIS A 475 15.24 11.59 34.98
N ASN A 476 15.71 10.34 35.09
CA ASN A 476 16.08 9.74 36.37
C ASN A 476 17.36 8.92 36.27
N THR A 477 18.13 8.88 37.37
CA THR A 477 19.32 8.04 37.44
C THR A 477 18.95 6.59 37.75
N PHE A 478 19.88 5.67 37.52
CA PHE A 478 19.68 4.26 37.84
C PHE A 478 19.61 4.03 39.36
N GLU A 479 20.29 4.85 40.17
CA GLU A 479 20.18 4.83 41.63
C GLU A 479 18.74 5.13 42.09
N GLN A 480 18.05 6.04 41.42
CA GLN A 480 16.64 6.36 41.72
C GLN A 480 15.69 5.20 41.34
N VAL A 481 16.00 4.45 40.28
CA VAL A 481 15.30 3.20 39.94
C VAL A 481 15.48 2.16 41.04
N ILE A 482 16.70 1.99 41.54
CA ILE A 482 17.00 1.08 42.65
C ILE A 482 16.24 1.49 43.92
N GLU A 483 16.20 2.78 44.23
CA GLU A 483 15.44 3.30 45.37
C GLU A 483 13.95 2.96 45.23
N ALA A 484 13.35 3.26 44.07
CA ALA A 484 11.95 2.94 43.80
C ALA A 484 11.65 1.45 43.92
N ALA A 485 12.50 0.58 43.37
CA ALA A 485 12.37 -0.87 43.48
C ALA A 485 12.40 -1.35 44.94
N ASN A 486 13.31 -0.81 45.76
CA ASN A 486 13.40 -1.15 47.18
C ASN A 486 12.19 -0.65 47.99
N VAL A 487 11.64 0.52 47.66
CA VAL A 487 10.41 1.03 48.27
C VAL A 487 9.22 0.14 47.92
N VAL A 488 9.05 -0.20 46.64
CA VAL A 488 8.01 -1.14 46.18
C VAL A 488 8.12 -2.47 46.92
N LYS A 489 9.33 -3.04 47.00
CA LYS A 489 9.58 -4.27 47.76
C LYS A 489 9.18 -4.13 49.23
N SER A 490 9.57 -3.05 49.91
CA SER A 490 9.24 -2.80 51.31
C SER A 490 7.74 -2.68 51.57
N ILE A 491 6.98 -2.14 50.61
CA ILE A 491 5.51 -2.08 50.68
C ILE A 491 4.92 -3.48 50.49
N LEU A 492 5.37 -4.22 49.48
CA LEU A 492 4.87 -5.56 49.19
C LEU A 492 5.22 -6.58 50.28
N ASP A 493 6.38 -6.47 50.93
CA ASP A 493 6.77 -7.34 52.05
C ASP A 493 5.88 -7.15 53.31
N LYS A 494 5.14 -6.03 53.39
CA LYS A 494 4.22 -5.73 54.50
C LYS A 494 2.77 -6.15 54.24
N ALA A 495 2.42 -6.39 52.98
CA ALA A 495 1.10 -6.82 52.54
C ALA A 495 0.98 -8.34 52.63
#